data_AF-D3AZV2-F1
#
_entry.id   AF-D3AZV2-F1
#
_cell.length_a   1.000
_cell.length_b   1.000
_cell.length_c   1.000
_cell.angle_alpha   90.00
_cell.angle_beta   90.00
_cell.angle_gamma   90.00
#
_symmetry.space_group_name_H-M   'P 1'
#
loop_
_entity.id
_entity.type
_entity.pdbx_description
1 polymer ?
#
loop_
_entity_poly.entity_id
_entity_poly.type
_entity_poly.pdbx_seq_one_letter_code
_entity_poly.pdbx_strand_id
1 'polypeptide(L)'
;MKFQGFKGLTKEEYTKELVTKYITVEHDVDDDSCGIKKGRQFAIIDRDSQRLIGDIYLKQDQEGPNQYCYWIGYTIHPDHSRRGYAFEVVDGVINYLKQQQQQNNHDDSNKTTNKLIIIKAGIDQNNSGSINLVKKLGFTYLNHEDGEDIYQLTL
;
A
#
# COMPACT_ATOMS: atom_id res chain seq x y z
N MET A 1 14.86 1.51 -6.84
CA MET A 1 13.74 0.55 -6.73
C MET A 1 14.11 -0.84 -7.25
N LYS A 2 14.48 -1.75 -6.34
CA LYS A 2 15.02 -3.10 -6.63
C LYS A 2 13.99 -4.23 -6.63
N PHE A 3 12.69 -3.90 -6.63
CA PHE A 3 11.59 -4.86 -6.71
C PHE A 3 10.69 -4.55 -7.91
N GLN A 4 11.25 -4.62 -9.12
CA GLN A 4 10.47 -4.60 -10.36
C GLN A 4 10.03 -6.04 -10.68
N GLY A 5 9.01 -6.56 -9.99
CA GLY A 5 8.41 -7.86 -10.34
C GLY A 5 7.89 -7.95 -11.78
N PHE A 6 7.70 -6.81 -12.43
CA PHE A 6 7.25 -6.70 -13.81
C PHE A 6 8.37 -6.42 -14.83
N LYS A 7 9.65 -6.43 -14.43
CA LYS A 7 10.74 -6.16 -15.38
C LYS A 7 10.95 -7.35 -16.30
N GLY A 8 10.77 -7.14 -17.60
CA GLY A 8 11.02 -8.15 -18.63
C GLY A 8 9.83 -9.03 -18.98
N LEU A 9 8.65 -8.78 -18.40
CA LEU A 9 7.43 -9.48 -18.79
C LEU A 9 6.90 -8.96 -20.13
N THR A 10 6.41 -9.87 -20.95
CA THR A 10 5.63 -9.58 -22.14
C THR A 10 4.26 -8.99 -21.76
N LYS A 11 3.59 -8.35 -22.72
CA LYS A 11 2.24 -7.82 -22.52
C LYS A 11 1.26 -8.91 -22.05
N GLU A 12 1.38 -10.13 -22.57
CA GLU A 12 0.54 -11.26 -22.19
C GLU A 12 0.82 -11.73 -20.76
N GLU A 13 2.08 -11.82 -20.35
CA GLU A 13 2.47 -12.19 -18.98
C GLU A 13 2.03 -11.14 -17.97
N TYR A 14 2.24 -9.87 -18.29
CA TYR A 14 1.75 -8.74 -17.51
C TYR A 14 0.22 -8.78 -17.35
N THR A 15 -0.51 -9.04 -18.45
CA THR A 15 -1.97 -9.14 -18.43
C THR A 15 -2.44 -10.34 -17.63
N LYS A 16 -1.78 -11.49 -17.77
CA LYS A 16 -2.13 -12.71 -17.03
C LYS A 16 -1.93 -12.51 -15.53
N GLU A 17 -0.80 -11.94 -15.11
CA GLU A 17 -0.53 -11.72 -13.68
C GLU A 17 -1.50 -10.72 -13.04
N LEU A 18 -1.89 -9.67 -13.79
CA LEU A 18 -2.90 -8.72 -13.34
C LEU A 18 -4.31 -9.32 -13.37
N VAL A 19 -4.73 -9.96 -14.46
CA VAL A 19 -6.13 -10.41 -14.69
C VAL A 19 -6.45 -11.72 -13.99
N THR A 20 -5.53 -12.70 -13.95
CA THR A 20 -5.77 -13.99 -13.29
C THR A 20 -6.02 -13.82 -11.78
N LYS A 21 -5.39 -12.83 -11.14
CA LYS A 21 -5.65 -12.49 -9.73
C LYS A 21 -7.05 -11.89 -9.45
N TYR A 22 -7.78 -11.41 -10.48
CA TYR A 22 -9.12 -10.86 -10.33
C TYR A 22 -10.24 -11.81 -10.78
N ILE A 23 -9.94 -12.87 -11.57
CA ILE A 23 -10.98 -13.75 -12.15
C ILE A 23 -11.19 -15.05 -11.37
N THR A 24 -10.19 -15.59 -10.67
CA THR A 24 -10.41 -16.78 -9.81
C THR A 24 -10.89 -16.36 -8.42
N VAL A 25 -12.20 -16.18 -8.27
CA VAL A 25 -12.89 -16.15 -6.96
C VAL A 25 -13.20 -17.57 -6.47
N GLU A 26 -12.77 -18.59 -7.20
CA GLU A 26 -13.00 -19.99 -6.83
C GLU A 26 -11.65 -20.70 -6.71
N HIS A 27 -11.33 -21.09 -5.48
CA HIS A 27 -10.15 -21.83 -5.03
C HIS A 27 -8.89 -21.01 -4.72
N ASP A 28 -8.86 -20.47 -3.50
CA ASP A 28 -7.68 -20.55 -2.64
C ASP A 28 -8.16 -20.87 -1.22
N VAL A 29 -8.59 -22.12 -1.02
CA VAL A 29 -8.79 -22.74 0.31
C VAL A 29 -7.41 -23.19 0.79
N ASP A 30 -6.54 -22.22 1.05
CA ASP A 30 -5.35 -22.32 1.89
C ASP A 30 -5.16 -20.93 2.51
N ASP A 31 -5.27 -20.89 3.84
CA ASP A 31 -5.51 -19.77 4.76
C ASP A 31 -4.39 -18.69 4.85
N ASP A 32 -3.69 -18.42 3.74
CA ASP A 32 -2.61 -17.43 3.64
C ASP A 32 -2.61 -16.62 2.32
N SER A 33 -3.68 -16.75 1.54
CA SER A 33 -3.89 -16.16 0.20
C SER A 33 -4.39 -14.71 0.18
N CYS A 34 -4.29 -13.98 1.30
CA CYS A 34 -4.58 -12.54 1.29
C CYS A 34 -3.53 -11.83 0.42
N GLY A 35 -3.88 -11.48 -0.83
CA GLY A 35 -2.93 -10.98 -1.82
C GLY A 35 -2.14 -9.73 -1.42
N ILE A 36 -2.51 -9.05 -0.33
CA ILE A 36 -1.74 -7.96 0.27
C ILE A 36 -0.47 -8.48 0.99
N LYS A 37 -0.45 -9.71 1.53
CA LYS A 37 0.78 -10.29 2.12
C LYS A 37 1.90 -10.46 1.09
N LYS A 38 1.55 -10.77 -0.16
CA LYS A 38 2.49 -10.86 -1.30
C LYS A 38 2.76 -9.51 -1.98
N GLY A 39 2.17 -8.42 -1.47
CA GLY A 39 2.16 -7.13 -2.14
C GLY A 39 1.17 -7.09 -3.30
N ARG A 40 0.43 -5.98 -3.41
CA ARG A 40 -0.55 -5.78 -4.49
C ARG A 40 -0.50 -4.35 -4.99
N GLN A 41 -0.61 -4.20 -6.32
CA GLN A 41 -0.81 -2.92 -6.98
C GLN A 41 -2.30 -2.67 -7.20
N PHE A 42 -2.76 -1.47 -6.87
CA PHE A 42 -4.11 -0.98 -7.14
C PHE A 42 -4.03 0.19 -8.12
N ALA A 43 -4.90 0.18 -9.13
CA ALA A 43 -5.02 1.27 -10.09
C ALA A 43 -5.67 2.51 -9.47
N ILE A 44 -5.12 3.68 -9.77
CA ILE A 44 -5.74 4.97 -9.46
C ILE A 44 -6.41 5.46 -10.75
N ILE A 45 -7.74 5.50 -10.74
CA ILE A 45 -8.54 5.92 -11.90
C ILE A 45 -9.13 7.30 -11.63
N ASP A 46 -8.93 8.23 -12.57
CA ASP A 46 -9.65 9.50 -12.59
C ASP A 46 -11.11 9.24 -12.96
N ARG A 47 -12.04 9.64 -12.09
CA ARG A 47 -13.46 9.29 -12.24
C ARG A 47 -14.13 10.01 -13.40
N ASP A 48 -13.68 11.22 -13.75
CA ASP A 48 -14.31 12.01 -14.80
C ASP A 48 -13.89 11.50 -16.18
N SER A 49 -12.60 11.24 -16.37
CA SER A 49 -12.04 10.77 -17.65
C SER A 49 -12.01 9.26 -17.79
N GLN A 50 -12.24 8.51 -16.70
CA GLN A 50 -12.09 7.05 -16.62
C GLN A 50 -10.70 6.56 -17.05
N ARG A 51 -9.66 7.38 -16.80
CA ARG A 51 -8.28 7.08 -17.19
C ARG A 51 -7.47 6.62 -15.99
N LEU A 52 -6.54 5.69 -16.25
CA LEU A 52 -5.49 5.35 -15.30
C LEU A 52 -4.54 6.54 -15.15
N ILE A 53 -4.45 7.06 -13.93
CA ILE A 53 -3.61 8.23 -13.60
C ILE A 53 -2.48 7.89 -12.63
N GLY A 54 -2.37 6.64 -12.23
CA GLY A 54 -1.35 6.20 -11.28
C GLY A 54 -1.69 4.85 -10.66
N ASP A 55 -0.94 4.53 -9.62
CA ASP A 55 -1.07 3.30 -8.88
C ASP A 55 -0.64 3.48 -7.41
N ILE A 56 -1.16 2.60 -6.55
CA ILE A 56 -0.72 2.46 -5.17
C ILE A 56 -0.40 0.99 -4.88
N TYR A 57 0.79 0.77 -4.36
CA TYR A 57 1.28 -0.50 -3.86
C TYR A 57 0.96 -0.61 -2.37
N LEU A 58 0.48 -1.77 -1.95
CA LEU A 58 0.29 -2.12 -0.55
C LEU A 58 0.81 -3.53 -0.30
N LYS A 59 1.67 -3.68 0.71
CA LYS A 59 2.14 -4.98 1.19
C LYS A 59 1.99 -5.07 2.70
N GLN A 60 1.44 -6.16 3.20
CA GLN A 60 1.34 -6.42 4.63
C GLN A 60 2.43 -7.41 5.05
N ASP A 61 3.29 -6.99 5.96
CA ASP A 61 4.26 -7.82 6.64
C ASP A 61 3.86 -7.99 8.11
N GLN A 62 4.19 -9.15 8.68
CA GLN A 62 4.00 -9.42 10.09
C GLN A 62 5.33 -9.21 10.81
N GLU A 63 5.44 -8.13 11.60
CA GLU A 63 6.65 -7.83 12.38
C GLU A 63 6.61 -8.44 13.79
N GLY A 64 5.43 -8.85 14.28
CA GLY A 64 5.27 -9.48 15.59
C GLY A 64 3.88 -10.11 15.81
N PRO A 65 3.64 -10.75 16.97
CA PRO A 65 2.38 -11.44 17.25
C PRO A 65 1.16 -10.50 17.29
N ASN A 66 1.39 -9.21 17.65
CA ASN A 66 0.34 -8.21 17.84
C ASN A 66 0.55 -6.96 16.96
N GLN A 67 1.26 -7.09 15.84
CA GLN A 67 1.59 -5.95 14.99
C GLN A 67 1.52 -6.32 13.51
N TYR A 68 0.81 -5.50 12.74
CA TYR A 68 0.86 -5.51 11.29
C TYR A 68 1.62 -4.31 10.77
N CYS A 69 2.55 -4.55 9.85
CA CYS A 69 3.30 -3.52 9.16
C CYS A 69 2.82 -3.47 7.71
N TYR A 70 2.37 -2.31 7.23
CA TYR A 70 1.95 -2.11 5.85
C TYR A 70 2.95 -1.22 5.13
N TRP A 71 3.61 -1.75 4.12
CA TRP A 71 4.42 -0.97 3.20
C TRP A 71 3.55 -0.36 2.11
N ILE A 72 3.70 0.95 1.92
CA ILE A 72 3.03 1.70 0.87
C ILE A 72 4.04 2.29 -0.12
N GLY A 73 3.68 2.25 -1.40
CA GLY A 73 4.36 2.98 -2.47
C GLY A 73 3.31 3.52 -3.44
N TYR A 74 3.56 4.65 -4.08
CA TYR A 74 2.56 5.23 -4.99
C TYR A 74 3.23 5.99 -6.11
N THR A 75 2.56 6.00 -7.27
CA THR A 75 2.98 6.76 -8.44
C THR A 75 1.76 7.50 -8.99
N ILE A 76 1.93 8.79 -9.28
CA ILE A 76 0.95 9.57 -10.06
C ILE A 76 1.61 9.97 -11.37
N HIS A 77 0.89 9.80 -12.48
CA HIS A 77 1.35 10.20 -13.80
C HIS A 77 1.73 11.70 -13.79
N PRO A 78 2.86 12.11 -14.40
CA PRO A 78 3.35 13.49 -14.37
C PRO A 78 2.31 14.55 -14.77
N ASP A 79 1.50 14.27 -15.79
CA ASP A 79 0.43 15.17 -16.26
C ASP A 79 -0.69 15.40 -15.22
N HIS A 80 -0.80 14.49 -14.25
CA HIS A 80 -1.76 14.52 -13.15
C HIS A 80 -1.08 14.89 -11.81
N SER A 81 0.23 15.20 -11.82
CA SER A 81 0.97 15.57 -10.63
C SER A 81 0.54 16.92 -10.05
N ARG A 82 0.80 17.13 -8.75
CA ARG A 82 0.52 18.39 -8.01
C ARG A 82 -0.96 18.81 -7.95
N ARG A 83 -1.89 17.89 -8.25
CA ARG A 83 -3.34 18.12 -8.14
C ARG A 83 -3.99 17.56 -6.87
N GLY A 84 -3.18 16.99 -5.97
CA GLY A 84 -3.68 16.39 -4.72
C GLY A 84 -4.02 14.91 -4.80
N TYR A 85 -4.04 14.29 -5.99
CA TYR A 85 -4.43 12.87 -6.13
C TYR A 85 -3.58 11.89 -5.29
N ALA A 86 -2.27 12.11 -5.19
CA ALA A 86 -1.44 11.28 -4.32
C ALA A 86 -1.86 11.38 -2.84
N PHE A 87 -2.26 12.58 -2.39
CA PHE A 87 -2.74 12.79 -1.03
C PHE A 87 -4.06 12.06 -0.82
N GLU A 88 -5.02 12.21 -1.72
CA GLU A 88 -6.34 11.56 -1.63
C GLU A 88 -6.22 10.04 -1.57
N VAL A 89 -5.36 9.46 -2.40
CA VAL A 89 -5.19 8.01 -2.47
C VAL A 89 -4.52 7.46 -1.22
N VAL A 90 -3.44 8.09 -0.76
CA VAL A 90 -2.74 7.63 0.45
C VAL A 90 -3.62 7.85 1.70
N ASP A 91 -4.31 8.98 1.80
CA ASP A 91 -5.28 9.23 2.88
C ASP A 91 -6.42 8.20 2.88
N GLY A 92 -6.93 7.85 1.69
CA GLY A 92 -7.92 6.78 1.52
C GLY A 92 -7.43 5.42 2.05
N VAL A 93 -6.17 5.05 1.78
CA VAL A 93 -5.58 3.82 2.32
C VAL A 93 -5.40 3.90 3.83
N ILE A 94 -4.93 5.02 4.37
CA ILE A 94 -4.80 5.23 5.82
C ILE A 94 -6.16 5.08 6.51
N ASN A 95 -7.20 5.70 5.96
CA ASN A 95 -8.56 5.63 6.51
C ASN A 95 -9.12 4.21 6.45
N TYR A 96 -8.89 3.49 5.35
CA TYR A 96 -9.25 2.07 5.25
C TYR A 96 -8.56 1.25 6.34
N LEU A 97 -7.25 1.38 6.52
CA LEU A 97 -6.50 0.62 7.53
C LEU A 97 -6.92 0.97 8.96
N LYS A 98 -7.24 2.25 9.25
CA LYS A 98 -7.81 2.66 10.55
C LYS A 98 -9.13 1.95 10.83
N GLN A 99 -10.03 1.84 9.83
CA GLN A 99 -11.29 1.13 9.98
C GLN A 99 -11.06 -0.36 10.25
N GLN A 100 -10.10 -0.98 9.56
CA GLN A 100 -9.72 -2.38 9.81
C GLN A 100 -9.21 -2.58 11.24
N GLN A 101 -8.37 -1.67 11.77
CA GLN A 101 -7.92 -1.73 13.17
C GLN A 101 -9.09 -1.67 14.16
N GLN A 102 -10.06 -0.78 13.92
CA GLN A 102 -11.24 -0.61 14.78
C GLN A 102 -12.15 -1.85 14.77
N GLN A 103 -12.37 -2.46 13.60
CA GLN A 103 -13.18 -3.67 13.46
C GLN A 103 -12.54 -4.86 14.20
N ASN A 104 -11.23 -5.05 14.06
CA ASN A 104 -10.50 -6.12 14.75
C ASN A 104 -10.52 -5.99 16.29
N ASN A 105 -10.79 -4.79 16.82
CA ASN A 105 -10.86 -4.54 18.26
C ASN A 105 -12.28 -4.74 18.85
N HIS A 106 -13.28 -5.02 18.01
CA HIS A 106 -14.69 -5.13 18.42
C HIS A 106 -15.20 -6.58 18.45
N ASP A 107 -14.40 -7.55 17.98
CA ASP A 107 -14.75 -8.97 17.97
C ASP A 107 -14.11 -9.68 19.18
N ASP A 108 -14.94 -10.38 19.96
CA ASP A 108 -14.65 -11.15 21.18
C ASP A 108 -14.38 -10.44 22.52
N SER A 109 -15.39 -10.54 23.40
CA SER A 109 -15.36 -10.28 24.85
C SER A 109 -14.46 -11.23 25.66
N ASN A 110 -13.51 -11.93 25.04
CA ASN A 110 -12.55 -12.80 25.74
C ASN A 110 -11.18 -12.98 25.06
N LYS A 111 -10.86 -12.21 23.99
CA LYS A 111 -9.54 -12.26 23.35
C LYS A 111 -9.17 -10.94 22.70
N THR A 112 -8.95 -9.91 23.50
CA THR A 112 -8.44 -8.61 23.02
C THR A 112 -6.98 -8.74 22.60
N THR A 113 -6.72 -9.17 21.37
CA THR A 113 -5.43 -8.91 20.73
C THR A 113 -5.56 -7.61 19.94
N ASN A 114 -5.40 -6.46 20.62
CA ASN A 114 -5.30 -5.16 19.96
C ASN A 114 -4.07 -5.19 19.04
N LYS A 115 -4.28 -5.44 17.75
CA LYS A 115 -3.20 -5.45 16.77
C LYS A 115 -2.90 -4.02 16.37
N LEU A 116 -1.68 -3.59 16.66
CA LEU A 116 -1.18 -2.29 16.23
C LEU A 116 -0.90 -2.32 14.74
N ILE A 117 -1.44 -1.36 14.00
CA ILE A 117 -1.12 -1.15 12.59
C ILE A 117 -0.06 -0.06 12.47
N ILE A 118 1.04 -0.42 11.82
CA ILE A 118 2.11 0.49 11.42
C ILE A 118 2.11 0.57 9.90
N ILE A 119 2.23 1.77 9.35
CA ILE A 119 2.36 2.02 7.91
C ILE A 119 3.76 2.57 7.66
N LYS A 120 4.50 1.99 6.72
CA LYS A 120 5.85 2.41 6.32
C LYS A 120 5.89 2.82 4.84
N ALA A 121 6.71 3.81 4.54
CA ALA A 121 6.99 4.25 3.18
C ALA A 121 8.50 4.46 3.01
N GLY A 122 9.10 3.75 2.05
CA GLY A 122 10.47 4.02 1.58
C GLY A 122 10.45 5.08 0.50
N ILE A 123 11.25 6.13 0.65
CA ILE A 123 11.25 7.29 -0.24
C ILE A 123 12.69 7.68 -0.59
N ASP A 124 12.98 7.86 -1.88
CA ASP A 124 14.25 8.45 -2.31
C ASP A 124 14.44 9.84 -1.66
N GLN A 125 15.60 10.06 -1.04
CA GLN A 125 15.93 11.31 -0.32
C GLN A 125 15.77 12.59 -1.19
N ASN A 126 15.84 12.46 -2.51
CA ASN A 126 15.67 13.57 -3.45
C ASN A 126 14.20 13.77 -3.88
N ASN A 127 13.30 12.85 -3.54
CA ASN A 127 11.88 12.94 -3.84
C ASN A 127 11.16 13.84 -2.83
N SER A 128 11.44 15.13 -2.90
CA SER A 128 10.83 16.17 -2.05
C SER A 128 9.29 16.16 -2.10
N GLY A 129 8.69 15.79 -3.23
CA GLY A 129 7.24 15.68 -3.38
C GLY A 129 6.64 14.62 -2.45
N SER A 130 7.19 13.41 -2.49
CA SER A 130 6.74 12.32 -1.61
C SER A 130 7.09 12.58 -0.15
N ILE A 131 8.27 13.13 0.15
CA ILE A 131 8.68 13.51 1.52
C ILE A 131 7.69 14.51 2.12
N ASN A 132 7.34 15.56 1.39
CA ASN A 132 6.38 16.57 1.87
C ASN A 132 4.98 15.98 2.05
N LEU A 133 4.57 15.07 1.15
CA LEU A 133 3.28 14.40 1.24
C LEU A 133 3.17 13.56 2.51
N VAL A 134 4.13 12.66 2.77
CA VAL A 134 4.04 11.77 3.94
C VAL A 134 4.14 12.54 5.25
N LYS A 135 4.97 13.60 5.31
CA LYS A 135 5.00 14.51 6.46
C LYS A 135 3.65 15.18 6.69
N LYS A 136 2.98 15.64 5.63
CA LYS A 136 1.63 16.24 5.71
C LYS A 136 0.58 15.23 6.21
N LEU A 137 0.74 13.94 5.88
CA LEU A 137 -0.10 12.85 6.36
C LEU A 137 0.26 12.35 7.77
N GLY A 138 1.24 12.98 8.43
CA GLY A 138 1.61 12.68 9.81
C GLY A 138 2.65 11.57 9.97
N PHE A 139 3.30 11.13 8.89
CA PHE A 139 4.41 10.19 9.01
C PHE A 139 5.63 10.86 9.63
N THR A 140 6.34 10.11 10.47
CA THR A 140 7.62 10.49 11.08
C THR A 140 8.77 9.74 10.42
N TYR A 141 9.93 10.39 10.27
CA TYR A 141 11.14 9.73 9.81
C TYR A 141 11.59 8.65 10.82
N LEU A 142 12.00 7.48 10.32
CA LEU A 142 12.48 6.36 11.13
C LEU A 142 13.99 6.17 10.97
N ASN A 143 14.45 5.80 9.77
CA ASN A 143 15.84 5.50 9.44
C ASN A 143 16.07 5.58 7.93
N HIS A 144 17.33 5.35 7.52
CA HIS A 144 17.72 5.18 6.12
C HIS A 144 18.09 3.71 5.88
N GLU A 145 17.50 3.08 4.87
CA GLU A 145 17.68 1.66 4.55
C GLU A 145 17.63 1.45 3.03
N ASP A 146 18.53 0.64 2.49
CA ASP A 146 18.57 0.29 1.05
C ASP A 146 18.56 1.48 0.06
N GLY A 147 19.08 2.64 0.49
CA GLY A 147 19.14 3.86 -0.32
C GLY A 147 17.87 4.73 -0.25
N GLU A 148 16.92 4.39 0.60
CA GLU A 148 15.66 5.10 0.80
C GLU A 148 15.51 5.57 2.25
N ASP A 149 14.90 6.74 2.43
CA ASP A 149 14.47 7.21 3.74
C ASP A 149 13.13 6.56 4.09
N ILE A 150 13.10 5.90 5.25
CA ILE A 150 11.91 5.20 5.74
C ILE A 150 11.12 6.15 6.64
N TYR A 151 9.85 6.32 6.29
CA TYR A 151 8.87 7.08 7.06
C TYR A 151 7.81 6.14 7.63
N GLN A 152 7.34 6.41 8.84
CA GLN A 152 6.40 5.58 9.57
C GLN A 152 5.20 6.38 10.07
N LEU A 153 4.01 5.78 10.02
CA LEU A 153 2.80 6.22 10.71
C LEU A 153 2.25 5.07 11.57
N THR A 154 1.96 5.35 12.83
CA THR A 154 1.29 4.41 13.75
C THR A 154 -0.18 4.80 13.88
N LEU A 155 -1.10 3.85 13.67
CA LEU A 155 -2.55 4.09 13.67
C LEU A 155 -3.21 3.88 15.04
#